data_AF-A0A920RIZ0-F1
#
_entry.id   AF-A0A920RIZ0-F1
#
_cell.length_a   1.000
_cell.length_b   1.000
_cell.length_c   1.000
_cell.angle_alpha   90.00
_cell.angle_beta   90.00
_cell.angle_gamma   90.00
#
_symmetry.space_group_name_H-M   'P 1'
#
loop_
_entity.id
_entity.type
_entity.pdbx_description
1 polymer ?
#
loop_
_entity_poly.entity_id
_entity_poly.type
_entity_poly.pdbx_seq_one_letter_code
_entity_poly.pdbx_strand_id
1 'polypeptide(L)' 'MHQHGADVLLKSFHPKVQKLGWEKCFRKTFGQSSADFVTEFERFMDLPLGEQVKILPKF' A
#
# COMPACT_ATOMS: atom_id res chain seq x y z
N MET A 1 3.61 -2.92 14.41
CA MET A 1 4.32 -3.16 13.12
C MET A 1 3.82 -2.10 12.14
N HIS A 2 4.72 -1.34 11.52
CA HIS A 2 4.33 -0.36 10.50
C HIS A 2 3.77 -1.12 9.29
N GLN A 3 2.63 -0.69 8.73
CA GLN A 3 1.97 -1.32 7.57
C GLN A 3 2.36 -0.66 6.24
N HIS A 4 3.22 0.36 6.27
CA HIS A 4 3.54 1.23 5.16
C HIS A 4 5.03 1.64 5.19
N GLY A 5 5.55 2.05 4.04
CA GLY A 5 6.92 2.54 3.87
C GLY A 5 7.91 1.52 3.29
N ALA A 6 9.10 2.00 2.93
CA ALA A 6 10.15 1.20 2.28
C ALA A 6 10.57 -0.03 3.10
N ASP A 7 10.59 0.10 4.42
CA ASP A 7 10.94 -0.99 5.34
C ASP A 7 9.98 -2.17 5.25
N VAL A 8 8.68 -1.91 5.07
CA VAL A 8 7.67 -2.96 4.95
C VAL A 8 7.84 -3.71 3.63
N LEU A 9 8.13 -2.97 2.54
CA LEU A 9 8.42 -3.57 1.24
C LEU A 9 9.68 -4.43 1.31
N LEU A 10 10.79 -3.91 1.85
CA LEU A 10 12.09 -4.58 1.83
C LEU A 10 12.18 -5.73 2.84
N LYS A 11 11.61 -5.58 4.04
CA LYS A 11 11.75 -6.56 5.14
C LYS A 11 10.61 -7.56 5.20
N SER A 12 9.40 -7.19 4.75
CA SER A 12 8.22 -8.06 4.84
C SER A 12 7.79 -8.63 3.50
N PHE A 13 7.66 -7.80 2.46
CA PHE A 13 7.10 -8.22 1.17
C PHE A 13 8.13 -8.92 0.28
N HIS A 14 9.24 -8.24 -0.04
CA HIS A 14 10.25 -8.70 -0.99
C HIS A 14 10.83 -10.10 -0.67
N PRO A 15 11.13 -10.45 0.60
CA PRO A 15 11.68 -11.77 0.92
C PRO A 15 10.67 -12.92 0.74
N LYS A 16 9.37 -12.61 0.70
CA LYS A 16 8.29 -13.61 0.71
C LYS A 16 7.57 -13.73 -0.63
N VAL A 17 7.67 -12.73 -1.51
CA VAL A 17 6.91 -12.65 -2.76
C VAL A 17 7.20 -13.83 -3.70
N GLN A 18 8.47 -14.24 -3.82
CA GLN A 18 8.87 -15.36 -4.68
C GLN A 18 8.25 -16.69 -4.21
N LYS A 19 8.12 -16.87 -2.89
CA LYS A 19 7.59 -18.11 -2.29
C LYS A 19 6.07 -18.14 -2.21
N LEU A 20 5.44 -16.99 -1.92
CA LEU A 20 4.00 -16.92 -1.66
C LEU A 20 3.18 -16.54 -2.89
N GLY A 21 3.84 -16.02 -3.94
CA GLY A 21 3.16 -15.36 -5.04
C GLY A 21 2.75 -13.93 -4.66
N TRP A 22 2.61 -13.08 -5.68
CA TRP A 22 2.45 -11.65 -5.52
C TRP A 22 1.21 -11.27 -4.68
N GLU A 23 0.02 -11.68 -5.11
CA GLU A 23 -1.24 -11.28 -4.46
C GLU A 23 -1.35 -11.78 -3.02
N LYS A 24 -1.02 -13.06 -2.80
CA LYS A 24 -1.05 -13.66 -1.46
C LYS A 24 -0.05 -12.98 -0.52
N CYS A 25 1.12 -12.59 -1.03
CA CYS A 25 2.12 -11.85 -0.26
C CYS A 25 1.66 -10.43 0.04
N PHE A 26 1.00 -9.77 -0.93
CA PHE A 26 0.49 -8.41 -0.81
C PHE A 26 -0.56 -8.35 0.29
N ARG A 27 -1.60 -9.19 0.21
CA ARG A 27 -2.66 -9.27 1.21
C ARG A 27 -2.14 -9.59 2.61
N LYS A 28 -1.12 -10.46 2.72
CA LYS A 28 -0.49 -10.75 4.03
C LYS A 28 0.32 -9.58 4.59
N THR A 29 0.86 -8.73 3.73
CA THR A 29 1.75 -7.63 4.15
C THR A 29 0.94 -6.36 4.44
N PHE A 30 -0.04 -6.05 3.60
CA PHE A 30 -0.78 -4.78 3.61
C PHE A 30 -2.23 -4.92 4.10
N GLY A 31 -2.69 -6.14 4.40
CA GLY A 31 -4.01 -6.38 5.00
C GLY A 31 -5.20 -6.27 4.04
N GLN A 32 -4.98 -5.88 2.79
CA GLN A 32 -6.00 -5.77 1.74
C GLN A 32 -5.54 -6.42 0.44
N SER A 33 -6.47 -6.73 -0.48
CA SER A 33 -6.07 -7.22 -1.80
C SER A 33 -5.43 -6.09 -2.62
N SER A 34 -4.65 -6.42 -3.64
CA SER A 34 -4.10 -5.38 -4.51
C SER A 34 -5.20 -4.67 -5.31
N ALA A 35 -6.29 -5.37 -5.65
CA ALA A 35 -7.39 -4.83 -6.43
C ALA A 35 -8.19 -3.81 -5.61
N ASP A 36 -8.42 -4.10 -4.33
CA ASP A 36 -9.03 -3.14 -3.39
C ASP A 36 -8.15 -1.90 -3.25
N PHE A 37 -6.83 -2.09 -3.08
CA PHE A 37 -5.87 -0.98 -3.02
C PHE A 37 -5.90 -0.11 -4.27
N VAL A 38 -5.91 -0.70 -5.47
CA VAL A 38 -6.00 0.04 -6.73
C VAL A 38 -7.32 0.82 -6.80
N THR A 39 -8.43 0.20 -6.41
CA THR A 39 -9.74 0.86 -6.38
C THR A 39 -9.77 2.05 -5.41
N GLU A 40 -9.19 1.89 -4.22
CA GLU A 40 -9.05 2.99 -3.25
C GLU A 40 -8.12 4.10 -3.75
N PHE A 41 -7.01 3.72 -4.38
CA PHE A 41 -6.03 4.64 -4.94
C PHE A 41 -6.63 5.48 -6.08
N GLU A 42 -7.37 4.88 -7.01
CA GLU A 42 -8.06 5.60 -8.08
C GLU A 42 -9.06 6.61 -7.51
N ARG A 43 -9.88 6.19 -6.53
CA ARG A 43 -10.82 7.09 -5.84
C ARG A 43 -10.11 8.24 -5.12
N PHE A 44 -8.92 8.00 -4.58
CA PHE A 44 -8.09 9.05 -4.00
C PHE A 44 -7.54 10.01 -5.06
N MET A 45 -7.09 9.50 -6.21
CA MET A 45 -6.56 10.31 -7.31
C MET A 45 -7.64 11.18 -7.97
N ASP A 46 -8.91 10.79 -7.88
CA ASP A 46 -10.06 11.58 -8.34
C ASP A 46 -10.43 12.73 -7.40
N LEU A 47 -9.87 12.79 -6.18
CA LEU A 47 -10.12 13.89 -5.26
C LEU A 47 -9.50 15.21 -5.77
N PRO A 48 -10.08 16.37 -5.42
CA PRO A 48 -9.43 17.65 -5.66
C PRO A 48 -8.03 17.70 -5.06
N LEU A 49 -7.08 18.39 -5.71
CA LEU A 49 -5.70 18.52 -5.24
C LEU A 49 -5.60 18.96 -3.77
N GLY A 50 -6.47 19.88 -3.35
CA GLY A 50 -6.54 20.37 -1.97
C GLY A 50 -6.91 19.29 -0.94
N GLU A 51 -7.62 18.23 -1.35
CA GLU A 51 -7.89 17.06 -0.52
C GLU A 51 -6.72 16.07 -0.56
N GLN A 52 -6.12 15.86 -1.74
CA GLN A 52 -4.97 14.94 -1.88
C GLN A 52 -3.80 15.34 -0.98
N VAL A 53 -3.45 16.63 -0.94
CA VAL A 53 -2.30 17.13 -0.17
C VAL A 53 -2.47 16.96 1.35
N LYS A 54 -3.69 16.70 1.84
CA LYS A 54 -3.93 16.48 3.27
C LYS A 54 -3.30 15.19 3.81
N ILE A 55 -2.91 14.26 2.92
CA ILE A 55 -2.18 13.04 3.28
C ILE A 55 -0.74 13.32 3.72
N LEU A 56 -0.17 14.47 3.35
CA LEU A 56 1.20 14.82 3.68
C LEU A 56 1.31 15.16 5.18
N PRO A 57 2.44 14.78 5.84
CA PRO A 57 2.70 15.18 7.21
C PRO A 57 2.65 16.70 7.36
N LYS A 58 2.03 17.18 8.44
CA LYS A 58 2.09 18.60 8.81
C LYS A 58 3.35 18.86 9.61
N PHE A 59 4.05 19.93 9.28
CA PHE A 59 5.22 20.42 10.01
C PHE A 59 4.79 21.13 11.29
#